data_AF-A0A258MKJ0-F1
#
_entry.id   AF-A0A258MKJ0-F1
#
_cell.length_a   1.000
_cell.length_b   1.000
_cell.length_c   1.000
_cell.angle_alpha   90.00
_cell.angle_beta   90.00
_cell.angle_gamma   90.00
#
_symmetry.space_group_name_H-M   'P 1'
#
loop_
_entity.id
_entity.type
_entity.pdbx_description
1 polymer ?
#
loop_
_entity_poly.entity_id
_entity_poly.type
_entity_poly.pdbx_seq_one_letter_code
_entity_poly.pdbx_strand_id
1 'polypeptide(L)'
;MKIALIGYGKMGKAIEQIALSKGHEIVLKIDINNAADFNAENIAKAHVAIEFTGPHSAFDNVMKCMNLGIPVVCGSTGWLDKWETVKASCEQHNGAMV
;
A
#
# COMPACT_ATOMS: atom_id res chain seq x y z
N MET A 1 8.12 11.57 6.07
CA MET A 1 7.68 11.24 4.68
C MET A 1 6.16 11.23 4.63
N LYS A 2 5.55 11.35 3.43
CA LYS A 2 4.11 11.20 3.21
C LYS A 2 3.77 9.74 2.90
N ILE A 3 2.86 9.14 3.66
CA ILE A 3 2.54 7.71 3.61
C ILE A 3 1.06 7.52 3.28
N ALA A 4 0.79 6.59 2.36
CA ALA A 4 -0.54 6.03 2.15
C ALA A 4 -0.68 4.71 2.92
N LEU A 5 -1.76 4.55 3.68
CA LEU A 5 -2.08 3.30 4.37
C LEU A 5 -3.21 2.60 3.63
N ILE A 6 -2.90 1.45 3.03
CA ILE A 6 -3.89 0.61 2.35
C ILE A 6 -4.26 -0.53 3.29
N GLY A 7 -5.44 -0.42 3.92
CA GLY A 7 -5.85 -1.27 5.03
C GLY A 7 -5.81 -0.55 6.37
N TYR A 8 -6.82 0.27 6.64
CA TYR A 8 -6.93 1.05 7.87
C TYR A 8 -7.65 0.34 9.04
N GLY A 9 -7.32 -0.95 9.22
CA GLY A 9 -7.79 -1.77 10.34
C GLY A 9 -6.98 -1.58 11.62
N LYS A 10 -6.90 -2.62 12.47
CA LYS A 10 -6.09 -2.60 13.71
C LYS A 10 -4.62 -2.29 13.44
N MET A 11 -4.03 -2.98 12.45
CA MET A 11 -2.62 -2.80 12.10
C MET A 11 -2.37 -1.47 11.40
N GLY A 12 -3.23 -1.03 10.48
CA GLY A 12 -3.12 0.31 9.87
C GLY A 12 -3.12 1.43 10.91
N LYS A 13 -3.99 1.37 11.92
CA LYS A 13 -3.99 2.33 13.05
C LYS A 13 -2.70 2.27 13.87
N ALA A 14 -2.17 1.09 14.16
CA ALA A 14 -0.90 0.94 14.87
C ALA A 14 0.28 1.53 14.06
N ILE A 15 0.31 1.27 12.75
CA ILE A 15 1.31 1.83 11.84
C ILE A 15 1.22 3.35 11.80
N GLU A 16 0.01 3.92 11.73
CA GLU A 16 -0.18 5.38 11.83
C GLU A 16 0.46 5.95 13.09
N GLN A 17 0.16 5.39 14.28
CA GLN A 17 0.70 5.92 15.54
C GLN A 17 2.24 5.92 15.54
N ILE A 18 2.86 4.87 15.02
CA ILE A 18 4.32 4.76 14.91
C ILE A 18 4.86 5.74 13.86
N ALA A 19 4.20 5.87 12.71
CA ALA A 19 4.61 6.77 11.64
C ALA A 19 4.55 8.24 12.11
N LEU A 20 3.46 8.65 12.76
CA LEU A 20 3.28 9.99 13.31
C LEU A 20 4.31 10.29 14.41
N SER A 21 4.54 9.35 15.33
CA SER A 21 5.56 9.54 16.39
C SER A 21 6.99 9.67 15.86
N LYS A 22 7.26 9.14 14.66
CA LYS A 22 8.52 9.30 13.93
C LYS A 22 8.56 10.53 13.02
N GLY A 23 7.53 11.39 13.02
CA GLY A 23 7.48 12.62 12.21
C GLY A 23 7.11 12.40 10.75
N HIS A 24 6.49 11.26 10.40
CA HIS A 24 5.88 11.06 9.09
C HIS A 24 4.43 11.58 9.08
N GLU A 25 3.88 11.73 7.88
CA GLU A 25 2.51 12.22 7.64
C GLU A 25 1.70 11.11 6.97
N ILE A 26 0.48 10.86 7.45
CA ILE A 26 -0.46 9.95 6.78
C ILE A 26 -1.37 10.78 5.88
N VAL A 27 -1.12 10.72 4.58
CA VAL A 27 -1.83 11.56 3.58
C VAL A 27 -2.99 10.84 2.90
N LEU A 28 -3.05 9.51 3.04
CA LEU A 28 -4.13 8.69 2.51
C LEU A 28 -4.37 7.49 3.42
N LYS A 29 -5.63 7.18 3.70
CA LYS A 29 -6.07 6.00 4.46
C LYS A 29 -7.17 5.34 3.67
N ILE A 30 -6.96 4.08 3.29
CA ILE A 30 -7.92 3.29 2.53
C ILE A 30 -8.43 2.15 3.40
N ASP A 31 -9.74 2.03 3.49
CA ASP A 31 -10.47 0.87 3.96
C ASP A 31 -11.62 0.50 3.00
N ILE A 32 -12.43 -0.46 3.40
CA ILE A 32 -13.52 -0.99 2.57
C ILE A 32 -14.60 0.07 2.24
N ASN A 33 -14.76 1.09 3.07
CA ASN A 33 -15.81 2.10 2.92
C ASN A 33 -15.39 3.24 1.99
N ASN A 34 -14.11 3.36 1.65
CA ASN A 34 -13.59 4.43 0.81
C ASN A 34 -12.63 3.95 -0.28
N ALA A 35 -12.84 2.74 -0.80
CA ALA A 35 -12.02 2.18 -1.87
C ALA A 35 -11.92 3.08 -3.12
N ALA A 36 -12.90 3.95 -3.37
CA ALA A 36 -12.89 4.94 -4.45
C ALA A 36 -11.80 6.01 -4.28
N ASP A 37 -11.37 6.29 -3.05
CA ASP A 37 -10.29 7.23 -2.75
C ASP A 37 -8.92 6.66 -3.13
N PHE A 38 -8.81 5.34 -3.33
CA PHE A 38 -7.58 4.71 -3.82
C PHE A 38 -7.47 4.92 -5.34
N ASN A 39 -7.06 6.12 -5.74
CA ASN A 39 -6.95 6.53 -7.14
C ASN A 39 -5.63 7.29 -7.39
N ALA A 40 -5.34 7.58 -8.67
CA ALA A 40 -4.09 8.21 -9.09
C ALA A 40 -3.86 9.59 -8.44
N GLU A 41 -4.90 10.40 -8.30
CA GLU A 41 -4.79 11.75 -7.72
C GLU A 41 -4.41 11.69 -6.23
N ASN A 42 -5.10 10.84 -5.47
CA ASN A 42 -4.87 10.72 -4.03
C ASN A 42 -3.57 10.02 -3.70
N ILE A 43 -3.23 8.95 -4.44
CA ILE A 43 -2.00 8.19 -4.16
C ILE A 43 -0.74 9.00 -4.51
N ALA A 44 -0.79 9.87 -5.52
CA ALA A 44 0.32 10.75 -5.90
C ALA A 44 0.74 11.73 -4.78
N LYS A 45 -0.09 11.93 -3.76
CA LYS A 45 0.23 12.73 -2.57
C LYS A 45 1.22 12.00 -1.65
N ALA A 46 1.35 10.68 -1.76
CA ALA A 46 2.22 9.86 -0.92
C ALA A 46 3.56 9.55 -1.61
N HIS A 47 4.61 9.40 -0.81
CA HIS A 47 5.91 8.93 -1.28
C HIS A 47 6.01 7.39 -1.28
N VAL A 48 5.22 6.73 -0.42
CA VAL A 48 5.19 5.28 -0.26
C VAL A 48 3.82 4.82 0.21
N ALA A 49 3.39 3.64 -0.24
CA ALA A 49 2.22 2.95 0.28
C ALA A 49 2.64 1.82 1.25
N ILE A 50 1.93 1.67 2.36
CA ILE A 50 2.03 0.51 3.24
C ILE A 50 0.72 -0.26 3.14
N GLU A 51 0.79 -1.50 2.67
CA GLU A 51 -0.32 -2.40 2.47
C GLU A 51 -0.42 -3.37 3.67
N PHE A 52 -1.58 -3.38 4.31
CA PHE A 52 -1.88 -4.21 5.48
C PHE A 52 -3.36 -4.63 5.54
N THR A 53 -3.89 -5.14 4.42
CA THR A 53 -5.25 -5.69 4.29
C THR A 53 -5.32 -7.20 4.53
N GLY A 54 -6.46 -7.83 4.25
CA GLY A 54 -6.59 -9.29 4.29
C GLY A 54 -5.90 -9.97 3.10
N PRO A 55 -5.59 -11.28 3.21
CA PRO A 55 -4.89 -12.05 2.17
C PRO A 55 -5.56 -11.97 0.79
N HIS A 56 -6.89 -11.90 0.76
CA HIS A 56 -7.66 -11.86 -0.48
C HIS A 56 -7.56 -10.52 -1.25
N SER A 57 -7.19 -9.43 -0.56
CA SER A 57 -7.12 -8.09 -1.17
C SER A 57 -5.68 -7.60 -1.37
N ALA A 58 -4.73 -8.17 -0.63
CA ALA A 58 -3.33 -7.73 -0.63
C ALA A 58 -2.71 -7.74 -2.03
N PHE A 59 -2.86 -8.83 -2.78
CA PHE A 59 -2.34 -8.93 -4.15
C PHE A 59 -2.86 -7.82 -5.06
N ASP A 60 -4.18 -7.61 -5.10
CA ASP A 60 -4.79 -6.60 -5.98
C ASP A 60 -4.38 -5.17 -5.57
N ASN A 61 -4.26 -4.92 -4.26
CA ASN A 61 -3.79 -3.63 -3.75
C ASN A 61 -2.33 -3.37 -4.12
N VAL A 62 -1.45 -4.37 -4.01
CA VAL A 62 -0.04 -4.27 -4.41
C VAL A 62 0.07 -4.00 -5.90
N MET A 63 -0.62 -4.76 -6.74
CA MET A 63 -0.64 -4.55 -8.19
C MET A 63 -1.16 -3.15 -8.55
N LYS A 64 -2.18 -2.68 -7.84
CA LYS A 64 -2.71 -1.32 -8.01
C LYS A 64 -1.69 -0.24 -7.63
N CYS A 65 -0.94 -0.41 -6.54
CA CYS A 65 0.16 0.49 -6.19
C CYS A 65 1.21 0.55 -7.31
N MET A 66 1.61 -0.60 -7.85
CA MET A 66 2.58 -0.68 -8.96
C MET A 66 2.08 0.04 -10.21
N ASN A 67 0.84 -0.21 -10.61
CA ASN A 67 0.22 0.44 -11.77
C ASN A 67 0.07 1.96 -11.59
N LEU A 68 -0.04 2.43 -10.34
CA LEU A 68 -0.09 3.86 -10.02
C LEU A 68 1.29 4.46 -9.76
N GLY A 69 2.37 3.68 -9.92
CA GLY A 69 3.75 4.15 -9.86
C GLY A 69 4.25 4.51 -8.46
N ILE A 70 3.61 4.00 -7.39
CA ILE A 70 4.06 4.25 -6.01
C ILE A 70 4.79 3.02 -5.46
N PRO A 71 5.97 3.19 -4.80
CA PRO A 71 6.60 2.07 -4.10
C PRO A 71 5.71 1.58 -2.95
N VAL A 72 5.70 0.26 -2.74
CA VAL A 72 4.79 -0.39 -1.79
C VAL A 72 5.54 -1.32 -0.83
N VAL A 73 5.21 -1.23 0.45
CA VAL A 73 5.62 -2.20 1.47
C VAL A 73 4.39 -3.04 1.83
N CYS A 74 4.46 -4.36 1.67
CA CYS A 74 3.34 -5.25 2.00
C CYS A 74 3.60 -6.02 3.28
N GLY A 75 2.79 -5.77 4.31
CA GLY A 75 2.83 -6.53 5.55
C GLY A 75 1.82 -7.69 5.61
N SER A 76 0.93 -7.79 4.63
CA SER A 76 -0.04 -8.88 4.54
C SER A 76 0.60 -10.14 3.98
N THR A 77 0.19 -11.29 4.51
CA THR A 77 0.66 -12.63 4.07
C THR A 77 -0.52 -13.43 3.49
N GLY A 78 -0.27 -14.65 3.02
CA GLY A 78 -1.32 -15.54 2.49
C GLY A 78 -1.71 -15.29 1.02
N TRP A 79 -0.87 -14.58 0.27
CA TRP A 79 -1.01 -14.33 -1.17
C TRP A 79 0.30 -14.55 -1.96
N LEU A 80 1.34 -15.06 -1.30
CA LEU A 80 2.70 -15.21 -1.84
C LEU A 80 2.81 -16.25 -2.96
N ASP A 81 1.79 -17.09 -3.16
CA ASP A 81 1.66 -17.94 -4.35
C ASP A 81 1.65 -17.13 -5.65
N LYS A 82 1.32 -15.83 -5.57
CA LYS A 82 1.34 -14.88 -6.69
C LYS A 82 2.59 -14.00 -6.74
N TRP A 83 3.61 -14.30 -5.93
CA TRP A 83 4.80 -13.47 -5.80
C TRP A 83 5.52 -13.21 -7.12
N GLU A 84 5.69 -14.24 -7.95
CA GLU A 84 6.39 -14.10 -9.24
C GLU A 84 5.68 -13.12 -10.19
N THR A 85 4.35 -13.08 -10.18
CA THR A 85 3.56 -12.11 -10.95
C THR A 85 3.84 -10.68 -10.50
N VAL A 86 3.89 -10.47 -9.19
CA VAL A 86 4.15 -9.16 -8.59
C VAL A 86 5.59 -8.72 -8.87
N LYS A 87 6.56 -9.64 -8.78
CA LYS A 87 7.96 -9.36 -9.09
C LYS A 87 8.14 -8.94 -10.55
N ALA A 88 7.54 -9.68 -11.50
CA ALA A 88 7.57 -9.30 -12.91
C ALA A 88 6.93 -7.93 -13.17
N SER A 89 5.81 -7.63 -12.50
CA SER A 89 5.17 -6.31 -12.58
C SER A 89 6.04 -5.20 -12.01
N CYS A 90 6.73 -5.45 -10.90
CA CYS A 90 7.67 -4.51 -10.27
C CYS A 90 8.81 -4.16 -11.23
N GLU A 91 9.40 -5.16 -11.88
CA GLU A 91 10.46 -4.97 -12.88
C GLU A 91 9.95 -4.17 -14.09
N GLN A 92 8.77 -4.52 -14.60
CA GLN A 92 8.15 -3.82 -15.75
C GLN A 92 7.90 -2.33 -15.46
N HIS A 93 7.49 -1.98 -14.24
CA HIS A 93 7.18 -0.61 -13.86
C HIS A 93 8.38 0.15 -13.29
N ASN A 94 9.57 -0.47 -13.25
CA ASN A 94 10.72 0.05 -12.50
C ASN A 94 10.34 0.49 -11.08
N GLY A 95 9.45 -0.30 -10.46
CA GLY A 95 8.88 -0.05 -9.15
C GLY A 95 9.78 -0.57 -8.02
N ALA A 96 9.33 -0.37 -6.79
CA ALA A 96 9.94 -0.99 -5.62
C ALA A 96 8.86 -1.63 -4.75
N MET A 97 9.12 -2.88 -4.35
CA MET A 97 8.30 -3.63 -3.41
C MET A 97 9.16 -4.26 -2.33
N VAL A 98 8.69 -4.18 -1.07
CA VAL A 98 9.28 -4.84 0.10
C VAL A 98 8.23 -5.67 0.82
#